data_AF-A0A6G9Z2C5-F1
#
_entry.id   AF-A0A6G9Z2C5-F1
#
_cell.length_a   1.000
_cell.length_b   1.000
_cell.length_c   1.000
_cell.angle_alpha   90.00
_cell.angle_beta   90.00
_cell.angle_gamma   90.00
#
_symmetry.space_group_name_H-M   'P 1'
#
loop_
_entity.id
_entity.type
_entity.pdbx_description
1 polymer ?
#
loop_
_entity_poly.entity_id
_entity_poly.type
_entity_poly.pdbx_seq_one_letter_code
_entity_poly.pdbx_strand_id
1 'polypeptide(L)'
;MTRRLFVTIAAVCSTVLLGACDQAKEVVNKGGNTPCSEFIGQDDNTQHITVRKYLEQDTKVTPSPNADQVDASIAAITLMCRAQANPNTPIRDADLTGILVPKK
;
A
#
# COMPACT_ATOMS: atom_id res chain seq x y z
N MET A 1 15.66 -14.09 51.54
CA MET A 1 14.29 -14.46 51.12
C MET A 1 13.40 -13.37 51.69
N THR A 2 12.68 -12.52 50.96
CA THR A 2 11.74 -12.62 49.83
C THR A 2 11.34 -11.14 49.57
N ARG A 3 10.86 -10.61 48.45
CA ARG A 3 10.34 -11.07 47.15
C ARG A 3 10.26 -9.78 46.32
N ARG A 4 10.84 -9.79 45.11
CA ARG A 4 10.84 -8.66 44.17
C ARG A 4 9.39 -8.31 43.77
N LEU A 5 8.95 -7.07 43.94
CA LEU A 5 7.76 -6.56 43.26
C LEU A 5 8.19 -6.04 41.88
N PHE A 6 7.89 -6.82 40.85
CA PHE A 6 7.96 -6.38 39.46
C PHE A 6 6.74 -5.52 39.16
N VAL A 7 6.96 -4.25 38.81
CA VAL A 7 5.93 -3.36 38.29
C VAL A 7 5.79 -3.64 36.80
N THR A 8 4.75 -4.39 36.41
CA THR A 8 4.32 -4.53 35.02
C THR A 8 3.45 -3.32 34.65
N ILE A 9 4.01 -2.38 33.89
CA ILE A 9 3.23 -1.34 33.20
C ILE A 9 2.54 -2.02 32.02
N ALA A 10 1.25 -2.31 32.17
CA ALA A 10 0.42 -2.83 31.09
C ALA A 10 0.15 -1.70 30.07
N ALA A 11 0.56 -1.94 28.83
CA ALA A 11 0.27 -1.08 27.69
C ALA A 11 -1.24 -1.01 27.42
N VAL A 12 -1.78 0.21 27.32
CA VAL A 12 -3.07 0.46 26.69
C VAL A 12 -2.95 1.71 25.82
N CYS A 13 -2.61 1.51 24.55
CA CYS A 13 -2.85 2.48 23.48
C CYS A 13 -3.73 1.80 22.43
N SER A 14 -5.01 1.61 22.76
CA SER A 14 -6.00 1.03 21.85
C SER A 14 -7.16 2.00 21.63
N THR A 15 -6.92 3.13 20.95
CA THR A 15 -8.00 4.01 20.49
C THR A 15 -7.63 4.81 19.23
N VAL A 16 -7.17 4.19 18.13
CA VAL A 16 -7.23 4.81 16.78
C VAL A 16 -7.40 3.73 15.70
N LEU A 17 -8.56 3.06 15.65
CA LEU A 17 -8.86 2.15 14.51
C LEU A 17 -10.21 2.43 13.84
N LEU A 18 -11.03 3.34 14.38
CA LEU A 18 -12.36 3.63 13.82
C LEU A 18 -12.38 4.85 12.90
N GLY A 19 -11.36 5.72 12.93
CA GLY A 19 -11.20 6.84 11.99
C GLY A 19 -10.27 6.54 10.80
N ALA A 20 -9.51 5.44 10.87
CA ALA A 20 -8.56 5.05 9.83
C ALA A 20 -9.26 4.54 8.56
N CYS A 21 -10.46 3.94 8.66
CA CYS A 21 -11.15 3.39 7.50
C CYS A 21 -11.74 4.46 6.56
N ASP A 22 -12.28 5.58 7.08
CA ASP A 22 -12.85 6.65 6.24
C ASP A 22 -11.79 7.60 5.70
N GLN A 23 -10.73 7.90 6.46
CA GLN A 23 -9.58 8.66 5.97
C GLN A 23 -8.75 7.86 4.96
N ALA A 24 -8.57 6.55 5.20
CA ALA A 24 -7.97 5.66 4.20
C ALA A 24 -8.83 5.60 2.93
N LYS A 25 -10.17 5.58 3.03
CA LYS A 25 -11.07 5.54 1.87
C LYS A 25 -10.80 6.65 0.86
N GLU A 26 -10.68 7.92 1.28
CA GLU A 26 -10.43 9.00 0.32
C GLU A 26 -9.04 8.93 -0.33
N VAL A 27 -8.00 8.57 0.44
CA VAL A 27 -6.62 8.48 -0.05
C VAL A 27 -6.43 7.26 -0.98
N VAL A 28 -6.98 6.10 -0.61
CA VAL A 28 -6.79 4.85 -1.36
C VAL A 28 -7.77 4.67 -2.52
N ASN A 29 -8.80 5.52 -2.65
CA ASN A 29 -9.80 5.40 -3.71
C ASN A 29 -9.26 5.62 -5.13
N LYS A 30 -8.03 6.10 -5.26
CA LYS A 30 -7.38 6.40 -6.54
C LYS A 30 -6.86 5.15 -7.26
N GLY A 31 -6.58 4.06 -6.55
CA GLY A 31 -6.05 2.81 -7.15
C GLY A 31 -4.85 3.09 -8.06
N GLY A 32 -4.93 2.68 -9.32
CA GLY A 32 -3.87 2.92 -10.32
C GLY A 32 -3.58 4.39 -10.63
N ASN A 33 -4.50 5.30 -10.27
CA ASN A 33 -4.33 6.75 -10.44
C ASN A 33 -3.60 7.41 -9.25
N THR A 34 -3.19 6.65 -8.22
CA THR A 34 -2.38 7.20 -7.13
C THR A 34 -1.05 7.74 -7.70
N PRO A 35 -0.66 9.00 -7.42
CA PRO A 35 0.64 9.53 -7.80
C PRO A 35 1.81 8.79 -7.11
N CYS A 36 2.94 8.65 -7.79
CA CYS A 36 4.13 8.00 -7.23
C CYS A 36 4.63 8.65 -5.93
N SER A 37 4.60 9.98 -5.81
CA SER A 37 4.95 10.68 -4.56
C SER A 37 4.02 10.34 -3.41
N GLU A 38 2.72 10.21 -3.70
CA GLU A 38 1.71 9.81 -2.71
C GLU A 38 1.94 8.37 -2.29
N PHE A 39 2.12 7.44 -3.23
CA PHE A 39 2.33 6.02 -2.96
C PHE A 39 3.57 5.76 -2.09
N ILE A 40 4.71 6.42 -2.40
CA ILE A 40 5.95 6.27 -1.62
C ILE A 40 5.79 6.80 -0.18
N GLY A 41 4.91 7.78 0.04
CA GLY A 41 4.64 8.36 1.36
C GLY A 41 3.64 7.59 2.21
N GLN A 42 2.99 6.55 1.67
CA GLN A 42 2.01 5.72 2.39
C GLN A 42 2.69 4.75 3.36
N ASP A 43 1.99 4.41 4.44
CA ASP A 43 2.36 3.26 5.27
C ASP A 43 2.06 1.93 4.54
N ASP A 44 2.66 0.85 5.03
CA ASP A 44 2.57 -0.51 4.48
C ASP A 44 1.13 -0.98 4.25
N ASN A 45 0.25 -0.80 5.24
CA ASN A 45 -1.14 -1.22 5.13
C ASN A 45 -1.88 -0.39 4.06
N THR A 46 -1.62 0.91 3.98
CA THR A 46 -2.21 1.77 2.95
C THR A 46 -1.74 1.39 1.55
N GLN A 47 -0.46 1.03 1.38
CA GLN A 47 0.07 0.52 0.10
C GLN A 47 -0.63 -0.78 -0.33
N HIS A 48 -0.87 -1.72 0.60
CA HIS A 48 -1.59 -2.97 0.34
C HIS A 48 -3.01 -2.72 -0.18
N ILE A 49 -3.71 -1.74 0.39
CA ILE A 49 -5.07 -1.38 -0.03
C ILE A 49 -5.03 -0.74 -1.43
N THR A 50 -4.14 0.22 -1.65
CA THR A 50 -3.99 0.90 -2.96
C THR A 50 -3.64 -0.08 -4.08
N VAL A 51 -2.68 -0.98 -3.87
CA VAL A 51 -2.24 -1.94 -4.89
C VAL A 51 -3.30 -3.00 -5.17
N ARG A 52 -3.95 -3.56 -4.15
CA ARG A 52 -5.06 -4.50 -4.37
C ARG A 52 -6.16 -3.86 -5.22
N LYS A 53 -6.55 -2.63 -4.88
CA LYS A 53 -7.54 -1.88 -5.63
C LYS A 53 -7.10 -1.60 -7.06
N TYR A 54 -5.84 -1.21 -7.27
CA TYR A 54 -5.27 -1.05 -8.61
C TYR A 54 -5.38 -2.36 -9.44
N LEU A 55 -4.94 -3.49 -8.87
CA LEU A 55 -4.96 -4.77 -9.56
C LEU A 55 -6.41 -5.20 -9.91
N GLU A 56 -7.35 -5.05 -8.98
CA GLU A 56 -8.76 -5.40 -9.21
C GLU A 56 -9.44 -4.50 -10.25
N GLN A 57 -9.14 -3.20 -10.26
CA GLN A 57 -9.81 -2.23 -11.14
C GLN A 57 -9.22 -2.15 -12.54
N ASP A 58 -7.89 -2.09 -12.64
CA ASP A 58 -7.22 -1.69 -13.88
C ASP A 58 -6.61 -2.86 -14.63
N THR A 59 -6.07 -3.85 -13.91
CA THR A 59 -5.39 -5.00 -14.54
C THR A 59 -6.36 -6.12 -14.91
N LYS A 60 -7.59 -6.08 -14.35
CA LYS A 60 -8.62 -7.12 -14.51
C LYS A 60 -8.10 -8.51 -14.15
N VAL A 61 -7.16 -8.58 -13.21
CA VAL A 61 -6.63 -9.85 -12.70
C VAL A 61 -7.79 -10.65 -12.09
N THR A 62 -8.02 -11.83 -12.65
CA THR A 62 -9.03 -12.78 -12.19
C THR A 62 -8.38 -14.16 -12.07
N PRO A 63 -8.51 -14.87 -10.91
CA PRO A 63 -9.19 -14.44 -9.68
C PRO A 63 -8.53 -13.24 -9.00
N SER A 64 -9.19 -12.64 -7.99
CA SER A 64 -8.63 -11.50 -7.21
C SER A 64 -7.22 -11.85 -6.70
N PRO A 65 -6.28 -10.89 -6.71
CA PRO A 65 -4.88 -11.16 -6.42
C PRO A 65 -4.69 -11.67 -4.98
N ASN A 66 -3.86 -12.70 -4.84
CA ASN A 66 -3.46 -13.19 -3.53
C ASN A 66 -2.46 -12.23 -2.85
N ALA A 67 -2.12 -12.50 -1.59
CA ALA A 67 -1.21 -11.63 -0.81
C ALA A 67 0.16 -11.48 -1.49
N ASP A 68 0.80 -12.60 -1.87
CA ASP A 68 2.12 -12.59 -2.50
C ASP A 68 2.16 -11.76 -3.79
N GLN A 69 1.09 -11.79 -4.59
CA GLN A 69 0.96 -10.98 -5.80
C GLN A 69 0.86 -9.49 -5.49
N VAL A 70 0.15 -9.12 -4.43
CA VAL A 70 0.06 -7.72 -3.96
C VAL A 70 1.42 -7.25 -3.46
N ASP A 71 2.11 -8.05 -2.66
CA ASP A 71 3.43 -7.72 -2.09
C ASP A 71 4.50 -7.55 -3.18
N ALA A 72 4.54 -8.48 -4.14
CA ALA A 72 5.42 -8.37 -5.30
C ALA A 72 5.13 -7.11 -6.12
N SER A 73 3.84 -6.78 -6.29
CA SER A 73 3.42 -5.58 -7.01
C SER A 73 3.82 -4.30 -6.26
N ILE A 74 3.71 -4.27 -4.93
CA ILE A 74 4.18 -3.15 -4.11
C ILE A 74 5.67 -2.93 -4.34
N ALA A 75 6.49 -3.98 -4.21
CA ALA A 75 7.93 -3.87 -4.39
C ALA A 75 8.29 -3.31 -5.77
N ALA A 76 7.62 -3.80 -6.83
CA ALA A 76 7.84 -3.34 -8.19
C ALA A 76 7.38 -1.89 -8.39
N ILE A 77 6.18 -1.51 -7.94
CA ILE A 77 5.68 -0.13 -8.03
C ILE A 77 6.58 0.81 -7.25
N THR A 78 7.03 0.44 -6.05
CA THR A 78 7.97 1.24 -5.27
C THR A 78 9.28 1.46 -6.02
N LEU A 79 9.84 0.41 -6.63
CA LEU A 79 11.06 0.53 -7.43
C LEU A 79 10.85 1.47 -8.62
N MET A 80 9.77 1.28 -9.37
CA MET A 80 9.45 2.11 -10.54
C MET A 80 9.20 3.57 -10.15
N CYS A 81 8.39 3.82 -9.13
CA CYS A 81 8.10 5.18 -8.66
C CYS A 81 9.33 5.91 -8.15
N ARG A 82 10.31 5.21 -7.57
CA ARG A 82 11.61 5.80 -7.19
C ARG A 82 12.49 6.13 -8.39
N ALA A 83 12.31 5.42 -9.51
CA ALA A 83 13.01 5.70 -10.76
C ALA A 83 12.34 6.83 -11.58
N GLN A 84 11.06 7.13 -11.32
CA GLN A 84 10.34 8.18 -12.04
C GLN A 84 10.92 9.58 -11.77
N ALA A 85 11.23 10.31 -12.83
CA ALA A 85 11.60 11.73 -12.73
C ALA A 85 10.40 12.63 -12.39
N ASN A 86 9.18 12.23 -12.77
CA ASN A 86 7.95 12.95 -12.47
C ASN A 86 7.24 12.33 -11.25
N PRO A 87 7.21 13.01 -10.09
CA PRO A 87 6.55 12.49 -8.89
C PRO A 87 5.03 12.32 -9.05
N ASN A 88 4.42 13.03 -10.02
CA ASN A 88 2.99 12.98 -10.29
C ASN A 88 2.61 11.85 -11.26
N THR A 89 3.56 11.04 -11.73
CA THR A 89 3.23 9.86 -12.55
C THR A 89 2.30 8.94 -11.77
N PRO A 90 1.13 8.57 -12.31
CA PRO A 90 0.26 7.56 -11.71
C PRO A 90 0.96 6.20 -11.63
N ILE A 91 0.72 5.41 -10.58
CA ILE A 91 1.37 4.09 -10.43
C ILE A 91 1.09 3.14 -11.60
N ARG A 92 -0.07 3.23 -12.27
CA ARG A 92 -0.38 2.44 -13.48
C ARG A 92 0.56 2.74 -14.65
N ASP A 93 1.04 3.98 -14.72
CA ASP A 93 1.90 4.47 -15.79
C ASP A 93 3.38 4.40 -15.41
N ALA A 94 3.69 4.18 -14.14
CA ALA A 94 5.05 3.97 -13.64
C ALA A 94 5.64 2.62 -14.08
N ASP A 95 4.82 1.62 -14.42
CA ASP A 95 5.30 0.41 -15.09
C ASP A 95 5.67 0.72 -16.56
N LEU A 96 6.91 1.16 -16.75
CA LEU A 96 7.50 1.48 -18.05
C LEU A 96 7.84 0.22 -18.88
N THR A 97 7.94 -0.94 -18.21
CA THR A 97 8.43 -2.19 -18.81
C THR A 97 7.31 -3.14 -19.24
N GLY A 98 6.09 -2.91 -18.75
CA GLY A 98 4.97 -3.82 -18.91
C GLY A 98 5.10 -5.11 -18.10
N ILE A 99 5.98 -5.12 -17.08
CA ILE A 99 6.22 -6.26 -16.19
C ILE A 99 5.03 -6.49 -15.25
N LEU A 100 4.34 -5.43 -14.86
CA LEU A 100 3.16 -5.48 -14.00
C LEU A 100 1.87 -5.46 -14.82
N VAL A 101 1.86 -4.72 -15.92
CA VAL A 101 0.75 -4.68 -16.89
C VAL A 101 1.30 -4.80 -18.30
N PRO A 102 1.10 -5.94 -18.99
CA PRO A 102 1.51 -6.10 -20.37
C PRO A 102 0.95 -4.96 -21.23
N LYS A 103 1.86 -4.18 -21.85
CA LYS A 103 1.47 -3.15 -22.82
C LYS A 103 1.02 -3.87 -24.10
N LYS A 104 -0.13 -3.49 -24.64
CA LYS A 104 -0.55 -3.93 -25.99
C LYS A 104 0.23 -3.19 -27.07
#